data_AF-A0A353Y902-F1
#
_entry.id   AF-A0A353Y902-F1
#
_cell.length_a   1.000
_cell.length_b   1.000
_cell.length_c   1.000
_cell.angle_alpha   90.00
_cell.angle_beta   90.00
_cell.angle_gamma   90.00
#
_symmetry.space_group_name_H-M   'P 1'
#
loop_
_entity.id
_entity.type
_entity.pdbx_description
1 polymer ?
#
loop_
_entity_poly.entity_id
_entity_poly.type
_entity_poly.pdbx_seq_one_letter_code
_entity_poly.pdbx_strand_id
1 'polypeptide(L)'
;ALDTKTSEDIMRLLTDLNARGMTVVIVTHEADIAAWARRRLVFRDGQIVEDVRQPGHPGGQIPIQDAPLSGATHAATTSGSDPRSQPEKMA
;
A
#
# COMPACT_ATOMS: atom_id res chain seq x y z
N ALA A 1 16.99 -2.63 -15.49
CA ALA A 1 16.39 -1.70 -14.52
C ALA A 1 15.91 -0.49 -15.28
N LEU A 2 14.61 -0.25 -15.30
CA LEU A 2 14.02 0.96 -15.87
C LEU A 2 14.25 2.10 -14.85
N ASP A 3 14.48 3.33 -15.31
CA ASP A 3 14.62 4.48 -14.42
C ASP A 3 13.29 4.74 -13.67
N THR A 4 13.36 5.06 -12.37
CA THR A 4 12.20 5.18 -11.46
C THR A 4 11.10 6.09 -12.01
N LYS A 5 11.47 7.22 -12.62
CA LYS A 5 10.50 8.16 -13.21
C LYS A 5 9.77 7.54 -14.41
N THR A 6 10.52 6.83 -15.25
CA THR A 6 9.96 6.16 -16.42
C THR A 6 9.01 5.02 -15.99
N SER A 7 9.36 4.29 -14.92
CA SER A 7 8.50 3.26 -14.35
C SER A 7 7.18 3.84 -13.85
N GLU A 8 7.19 4.97 -13.13
CA GLU A 8 5.96 5.63 -12.68
C GLU A 8 5.03 6.03 -13.82
N ASP A 9 5.57 6.66 -14.87
CA ASP A 9 4.78 7.11 -16.01
C ASP A 9 4.13 5.94 -16.75
N ILE A 10 4.88 4.83 -16.92
CA ILE A 10 4.33 3.59 -17.48
C ILE A 10 3.24 3.01 -16.59
N MET A 11 3.46 2.96 -15.27
CA MET A 11 2.47 2.41 -14.34
C MET A 11 1.19 3.24 -14.30
N ARG A 12 1.28 4.57 -14.43
CA ARG A 12 0.11 5.45 -14.59
C ARG A 12 -0.68 5.13 -15.85
N LEU A 13 0.00 4.98 -16.99
CA LEU A 13 -0.63 4.61 -18.25
C LEU A 13 -1.33 3.25 -18.15
N LEU A 14 -0.65 2.24 -17.63
CA LEU A 14 -1.20 0.89 -17.48
C LEU A 14 -2.41 0.88 -16.52
N THR A 15 -2.37 1.69 -15.47
CA THR A 15 -3.48 1.85 -14.53
C THR A 15 -4.70 2.50 -15.20
N ASP A 16 -4.50 3.53 -16.03
CA ASP A 16 -5.56 4.18 -16.80
C ASP A 16 -6.20 3.20 -17.80
N LEU A 17 -5.39 2.43 -18.53
CA LEU A 17 -5.89 1.38 -19.41
C LEU A 17 -6.68 0.32 -18.64
N ASN A 18 -6.22 -0.07 -17.46
CA ASN A 18 -6.96 -0.99 -16.60
C ASN A 18 -8.29 -0.42 -16.09
N ALA A 19 -8.32 0.88 -15.78
CA ALA A 19 -9.55 1.57 -15.39
C ALA A 19 -10.56 1.64 -16.55
N ARG A 20 -10.09 1.68 -17.80
CA ARG A 20 -10.91 1.62 -19.02
C ARG A 20 -11.42 0.21 -19.38
N GLY A 21 -11.14 -0.80 -18.54
CA GLY A 21 -11.62 -2.17 -18.70
C GLY A 21 -10.63 -3.15 -19.31
N MET A 22 -9.39 -2.72 -19.61
CA MET A 22 -8.35 -3.64 -20.09
C MET A 22 -7.79 -4.47 -18.94
N THR A 23 -7.63 -5.78 -19.13
CA THR A 23 -6.90 -6.59 -18.14
C THR A 23 -5.40 -6.45 -18.39
N VAL A 24 -4.64 -6.09 -17.35
CA VAL A 24 -3.19 -5.91 -17.42
C VAL A 24 -2.53 -6.90 -16.45
N VAL A 25 -1.53 -7.64 -16.94
CA VAL A 25 -0.70 -8.54 -16.14
C VAL A 25 0.75 -8.11 -16.28
N ILE A 26 1.43 -7.91 -15.14
CA ILE A 26 2.81 -7.45 -15.09
C ILE A 26 3.60 -8.47 -14.26
N VAL A 27 4.77 -8.87 -14.75
CA VAL A 27 5.74 -9.67 -14.02
C VAL A 27 6.87 -8.73 -13.60
N THR A 28 7.12 -8.64 -12.30
CA THR A 28 8.17 -7.79 -11.74
C THR A 28 8.80 -8.44 -10.52
N HIS A 29 10.07 -8.11 -10.27
CA HIS A 29 10.77 -8.43 -9.03
C HIS A 29 10.81 -7.22 -8.08
N GLU A 30 10.32 -6.06 -8.50
CA GLU A 30 10.29 -4.82 -7.73
C GLU A 30 8.98 -4.73 -6.93
N ALA A 31 9.10 -4.65 -5.60
CA ALA A 31 7.95 -4.60 -4.70
C ALA A 31 7.08 -3.36 -4.95
N ASP A 32 7.70 -2.21 -5.23
CA ASP A 32 7.02 -0.95 -5.49
C ASP A 32 6.12 -1.03 -6.72
N ILE A 33 6.56 -1.70 -7.78
CA ILE A 33 5.76 -1.94 -8.99
C ILE A 33 4.62 -2.90 -8.70
N ALA A 34 4.88 -3.98 -7.95
CA ALA A 34 3.85 -4.95 -7.58
C ALA A 34 2.73 -4.35 -6.71
N ALA A 35 3.03 -3.30 -5.95
CA ALA A 35 2.07 -2.59 -5.11
C ALA A 35 1.05 -1.75 -5.91
N TRP A 36 1.30 -1.43 -7.18
CA TRP A 36 0.29 -0.80 -8.04
C TRP A 36 -0.84 -1.76 -8.46
N ALA A 37 -0.61 -3.06 -8.40
CA ALA A 37 -1.55 -4.06 -8.90
C ALA A 37 -2.70 -4.31 -7.90
N ARG A 38 -3.93 -4.38 -8.41
CA ARG A 38 -5.13 -4.75 -7.62
C ARG A 38 -5.08 -6.18 -7.08
N ARG A 39 -4.24 -7.05 -7.65
CA ARG A 39 -4.01 -8.42 -7.21
C ARG A 39 -2.54 -8.76 -7.39
N ARG A 40 -1.91 -9.34 -6.36
CA ARG A 40 -0.53 -9.80 -6.39
C ARG A 40 -0.51 -11.31 -6.23
N LEU A 41 0.17 -11.96 -7.17
CA LEU A 41 0.44 -13.40 -7.14
C LEU A 41 1.94 -13.60 -6.95
N VAL A 42 2.31 -14.48 -6.03
CA VAL A 42 3.71 -14.91 -5.88
C VAL A 42 3.82 -16.37 -6.30
N PHE A 43 4.75 -16.62 -7.22
CA PHE A 43 5.06 -17.96 -7.70
C PHE A 43 6.37 -18.44 -7.09
N ARG A 44 6.41 -19.71 -6.69
CA ARG A 44 7.61 -20.41 -6.27
C ARG A 44 7.53 -21.84 -6.79
N ASP A 45 8.60 -22.28 -7.47
CA ASP A 45 8.71 -23.64 -8.02
C ASP A 45 7.49 -24.06 -8.88
N GLY A 46 6.97 -23.12 -9.69
CA GLY A 46 5.81 -23.34 -10.57
C GLY A 46 4.45 -23.33 -9.87
N GLN A 47 4.40 -23.09 -8.55
CA GLN A 47 3.18 -23.04 -7.76
C GLN A 47 2.89 -21.63 -7.27
N ILE A 48 1.60 -21.28 -7.16
CA ILE A 48 1.17 -20.03 -6.51
C ILE A 48 1.27 -20.25 -5.00
N VAL A 49 2.13 -19.47 -4.35
CA VAL A 49 2.32 -19.51 -2.89
C VAL A 49 1.65 -18.33 -2.19
N GLU A 50 1.30 -17.28 -2.93
CA GLU A 50 0.53 -16.14 -2.40
C GLU A 50 -0.44 -15.62 -3.47
N ASP A 51 -1.66 -15.31 -3.04
CA ASP A 51 -2.69 -14.68 -3.86
C ASP A 51 -3.46 -13.66 -3.03
N VAL A 52 -3.14 -12.39 -3.21
CA VAL A 52 -3.69 -11.29 -2.42
C VAL A 52 -4.35 -10.28 -3.34
N ARG A 53 -5.62 -9.98 -3.08
CA ARG A 53 -6.29 -8.79 -3.63
C ARG A 53 -5.90 -7.60 -2.79
N GLN A 54 -5.21 -6.65 -3.39
CA GLN A 54 -4.84 -5.40 -2.73
C GLN A 54 -6.04 -4.46 -2.78
N PRO A 55 -6.34 -3.73 -1.69
CA PRO A 55 -7.32 -2.65 -1.74
C PRO A 55 -6.89 -1.69 -2.85
N GLY A 56 -7.76 -1.47 -3.83
CA GLY A 56 -7.41 -0.82 -5.08
C GLY A 56 -6.78 0.55 -4.83
N HIS A 57 -5.55 0.73 -5.31
CA HIS A 57 -4.83 2.00 -5.21
C HIS A 57 -5.52 3.04 -6.12
N PRO A 58 -6.17 4.09 -5.58
CA PRO A 58 -6.52 5.25 -6.38
C PRO A 58 -5.20 5.95 -6.71
N GLY A 59 -4.90 6.14 -8.00
CA GLY A 59 -3.59 6.61 -8.47
C GLY A 59 -2.97 7.73 -7.62
N GLY A 60 -1.75 7.47 -7.13
CA GLY A 60 -0.91 8.38 -6.34
C GLY A 60 -1.29 8.37 -4.85
N GLN A 61 -0.49 7.89 -3.90
CA GLN A 61 0.96 7.96 -3.74
C GLN A 61 1.38 6.72 -2.94
N ILE A 62 2.32 5.94 -3.45
CA ILE A 62 3.12 5.08 -2.57
C ILE A 62 4.33 5.95 -2.22
N PRO A 63 4.53 6.36 -0.95
CA PRO A 63 5.79 6.94 -0.59
C PRO A 63 6.84 5.84 -0.80
N ILE A 64 7.66 5.99 -1.84
CA ILE A 64 8.88 5.20 -2.09
C ILE A 64 9.96 5.45 -1.02
N GLN A 65 9.55 5.71 0.22
CA GLN A 65 10.38 6.07 1.36
C GLN A 65 10.07 5.13 2.52
N ASP A 66 10.95 4.16 2.74
CA ASP A 66 11.20 3.46 4.00
C ASP A 66 9.97 2.92 4.77
N ALA A 67 9.10 2.14 4.12
CA ALA A 67 8.15 1.31 4.87
C ALA A 67 8.89 0.08 5.43
N PRO A 68 9.11 -0.02 6.77
CA PRO A 68 9.69 -1.24 7.33
C PRO A 68 8.69 -2.39 7.13
N LEU A 69 9.20 -3.54 6.71
CA LEU A 69 8.45 -4.79 6.65
C LEU A 69 7.73 -5.00 7.99
N SER A 70 6.40 -5.01 7.93
CA SER A 70 5.50 -5.03 9.09
C SER A 70 5.85 -6.13 10.09
N GLY A 71 6.14 -5.71 11.32
CA GLY A 71 6.30 -6.54 12.50
C GLY A 71 5.91 -5.75 13.76
N ALA A 72 4.61 -5.50 13.95
CA ALA A 72 3.90 -5.17 15.21
C ALA A 72 2.43 -4.91 14.83
N THR A 73 1.39 -5.68 15.18
CA THR A 73 0.94 -6.24 16.47
C THR A 73 0.80 -5.20 17.60
N HIS A 74 -0.47 -4.85 17.86
CA HIS A 74 -1.06 -4.15 19.04
C HIS A 74 -0.91 -2.62 19.06
N ALA A 75 -1.90 -1.80 19.43
CA ALA A 75 -3.27 -1.98 19.87
C ALA A 75 -4.02 -0.65 19.66
N ALA A 76 -5.34 -0.72 19.49
CA ALA A 76 -6.20 0.45 19.57
C ALA A 76 -6.15 1.06 20.99
N THR A 77 -6.01 2.38 21.10
CA THR A 77 -6.50 3.15 22.25
C THR A 77 -6.94 4.52 21.74
N THR A 78 -8.26 4.68 21.74
CA THR A 78 -8.94 5.96 21.66
C THR A 78 -8.63 6.75 22.92
N SER A 79 -8.07 7.96 22.80
CA SER A 79 -8.17 8.95 23.88
C SER A 79 -8.84 10.19 23.31
N GLY A 80 -10.14 10.29 23.60
CA GLY A 80 -10.92 11.49 23.40
C GLY A 80 -10.39 12.62 24.28
N SER A 81 -10.45 13.81 23.70
CA SER A 81 -10.32 15.12 24.34
C SER A 81 -11.52 15.39 25.26
N ASP A 82 -11.28 15.75 26.52
CA ASP A 82 -12.25 16.47 27.34
C ASP A 82 -11.56 17.65 28.08
N PRO A 83 -11.90 18.90 27.77
CA PRO A 83 -11.40 20.09 28.44
C PRO A 83 -12.37 20.56 29.53
N ARG A 84 -11.82 20.91 30.71
CA ARG A 84 -12.45 21.52 31.91
C ARG A 84 -12.93 20.51 32.95
N SER A 85 -12.27 20.52 34.11
CA SER A 85 -12.90 20.65 35.44
C SER A 85 -11.82 20.55 36.53
N GLN A 86 -11.38 21.68 37.09
CA GLN A 86 -10.89 21.73 38.47
C GLN A 86 -12.11 21.63 39.42
N PRO A 87 -11.97 21.15 40.66
CA PRO A 87 -11.73 22.10 41.77
C PRO A 87 -10.84 21.59 42.94
N GLU A 88 -10.26 22.58 43.63
CA GLU A 88 -9.99 22.71 45.07
C GLU A 88 -8.98 21.79 45.79
N LYS A 89 -7.82 22.40 46.11
CA LYS A 89 -6.88 22.01 47.18
C LYS A 89 -7.44 22.44 48.54
N MET A 90 -7.62 21.48 49.45
CA MET A 90 -7.68 21.70 50.90
C MET A 90 -6.66 20.77 51.56
N ALA A 91 -5.49 21.31 51.90
CA ALA A 91 -4.56 20.87 52.95
C ALA A 91 -3.32 21.79 52.93
#